data_AF-A0A2N5FLN0-F1
#
_entry.id   AF-A0A2N5FLN0-F1
#
_cell.length_a   1.000
_cell.length_b   1.000
_cell.length_c   1.000
_cell.angle_alpha   90.00
_cell.angle_beta   90.00
_cell.angle_gamma   90.00
#
_symmetry.space_group_name_H-M   'P 1'
#
loop_
_entity.id
_entity.type
_entity.pdbx_description
1 polymer ?
#
loop_
_entity_poly.entity_id
_entity_poly.type
_entity_poly.pdbx_seq_one_letter_code
_entity_poly.pdbx_strand_id
1 'polypeptide(L)'
;MKILHVHLECNDLEKMKAFYIRFLKMELEEEDSGSFTVKAGQSRLTFIKSENRPYYHVCFRTNERFFDLMFEKIESSLLPNEKGEVSMFWKGKQAYFHDPEGNVLEMLERKDVPADLLDWFDVIEVGLPCENIHHMQKELSFLNDQFLAESDTFAFVGDNNGAAVVVKEGRDWYPTARGSEIHPIVLEVEGEINLEYRHAEYPYTIVVKKRKKSAKLL
;
A
#
# COMPACT_ATOMS: atom_id res chain seq x y z
N MET A 1 -4.39 -6.52 11.23
CA MET A 1 -4.80 -6.69 9.85
C MET A 1 -3.53 -6.81 9.03
N LYS A 2 -3.23 -7.96 8.42
CA LYS A 2 -2.12 -8.07 7.46
C LYS A 2 -2.68 -7.89 6.06
N ILE A 3 -2.02 -7.11 5.20
CA ILE A 3 -2.41 -7.02 3.79
C ILE A 3 -1.78 -8.19 3.04
N LEU A 4 -2.62 -9.03 2.45
CA LEU A 4 -2.21 -10.25 1.77
C LEU A 4 -2.02 -10.02 0.28
N HIS A 5 -2.95 -9.29 -0.34
CA HIS A 5 -2.95 -9.06 -1.79
C HIS A 5 -3.65 -7.74 -2.10
N VAL A 6 -3.03 -6.92 -2.95
CA VAL A 6 -3.65 -5.70 -3.48
C VAL A 6 -3.77 -5.82 -5.00
N HIS A 7 -4.93 -5.49 -5.55
CA HIS A 7 -5.13 -5.38 -6.99
C HIS A 7 -5.41 -3.93 -7.34
N LEU A 8 -4.61 -3.39 -8.25
CA LEU A 8 -4.69 -2.03 -8.75
C LEU A 8 -4.80 -2.04 -10.27
N GLU A 9 -5.36 -1.00 -10.85
CA GLU A 9 -5.38 -0.82 -12.30
C GLU A 9 -4.14 -0.05 -12.76
N CYS A 10 -3.73 -0.24 -14.02
CA CYS A 10 -2.69 0.57 -14.65
C CYS A 10 -2.89 0.62 -16.18
N ASN A 11 -2.36 1.64 -16.83
CA ASN A 11 -2.48 1.84 -18.28
C ASN A 11 -1.37 1.15 -19.09
N ASP A 12 -0.13 1.23 -18.60
CA ASP A 12 1.09 0.76 -19.24
C ASP A 12 1.71 -0.38 -18.43
N LEU A 13 1.13 -1.57 -18.58
CA LEU A 13 1.60 -2.81 -17.92
C LEU A 13 3.09 -3.05 -18.11
N GLU A 14 3.64 -2.78 -19.29
CA GLU A 14 5.05 -3.07 -19.57
C GLU A 14 6.00 -2.16 -18.79
N LYS A 15 5.71 -0.85 -18.72
CA LYS A 15 6.49 0.07 -17.89
C LYS A 15 6.36 -0.26 -16.42
N MET A 16 5.13 -0.51 -15.95
CA MET A 16 4.86 -0.88 -14.57
C MET A 16 5.60 -2.16 -14.18
N LYS A 17 5.47 -3.23 -14.97
CA LYS A 17 6.18 -4.50 -14.78
C LYS A 17 7.70 -4.30 -14.74
N ALA A 18 8.25 -3.55 -15.69
CA ALA A 18 9.68 -3.25 -15.72
C ALA A 18 10.14 -2.50 -14.46
N PHE A 19 9.35 -1.55 -13.97
CA PHE A 19 9.66 -0.81 -12.75
C PHE A 19 9.67 -1.72 -11.52
N TYR A 20 8.56 -2.41 -11.23
CA TYR A 20 8.45 -3.26 -10.04
C TYR A 20 9.50 -4.39 -10.00
N ILE A 21 9.75 -5.04 -11.15
CA ILE A 21 10.74 -6.13 -11.21
C ILE A 21 12.18 -5.61 -11.23
N ARG A 22 12.50 -4.64 -12.09
CA ARG A 22 13.92 -4.26 -12.31
C ARG A 22 14.39 -3.19 -11.34
N PHE A 23 13.54 -2.22 -11.06
CA PHE A 23 13.86 -1.08 -10.20
C PHE A 23 13.63 -1.44 -8.73
N LEU A 24 12.46 -1.95 -8.37
CA LEU A 24 12.17 -2.36 -6.99
C LEU A 24 12.61 -3.78 -6.63
N LYS A 25 13.12 -4.55 -7.60
CA LYS A 25 13.68 -5.91 -7.38
C LYS A 25 12.67 -6.92 -6.83
N MET A 26 11.38 -6.71 -7.08
CA MET A 26 10.34 -7.64 -6.66
C MET A 26 10.28 -8.87 -7.58
N GLU A 27 10.03 -10.04 -6.99
CA GLU A 27 9.86 -11.29 -7.72
C GLU A 27 8.54 -11.27 -8.50
N LEU A 28 8.59 -11.55 -9.82
CA LEU A 28 7.40 -11.80 -10.62
C LEU A 28 6.84 -13.18 -10.26
N GLU A 29 5.56 -13.22 -9.89
CA GLU A 29 4.88 -14.46 -9.48
C GLU A 29 3.92 -14.98 -10.55
N GLU A 30 3.11 -14.10 -11.13
CA GLU A 30 2.12 -14.44 -12.15
C GLU A 30 2.10 -13.34 -13.24
N GLU A 31 1.82 -13.73 -14.48
CA GLU A 31 1.66 -12.82 -15.61
C GLU A 31 0.67 -13.42 -16.61
N ASP A 32 -0.21 -12.58 -17.13
CA ASP A 32 -1.06 -12.89 -18.28
C ASP A 32 -1.16 -11.68 -19.22
N SER A 33 -1.99 -11.78 -20.26
CA SER A 33 -2.13 -10.71 -21.27
C SER A 33 -2.68 -9.38 -20.73
N GLY A 34 -3.37 -9.41 -19.59
CA GLY A 34 -4.05 -8.27 -18.98
C GLY A 34 -3.56 -7.93 -17.58
N SER A 35 -2.62 -8.67 -17.00
CA SER A 35 -2.12 -8.39 -15.65
C SER A 35 -0.72 -8.96 -15.37
N PHE A 36 -0.08 -8.44 -14.32
CA PHE A 36 1.07 -9.08 -13.70
C PHE A 36 1.00 -8.96 -12.18
N THR A 37 1.58 -9.93 -11.48
CA THR A 37 1.63 -9.99 -10.01
C THR A 37 3.07 -10.10 -9.54
N VAL A 38 3.48 -9.22 -8.63
CA VAL A 38 4.78 -9.28 -7.96
C VAL A 38 4.64 -9.59 -6.47
N LYS A 39 5.68 -10.17 -5.88
CA LYS A 39 5.80 -10.32 -4.43
C LYS A 39 6.47 -9.09 -3.83
N ALA A 40 5.78 -8.44 -2.91
CA ALA A 40 6.33 -7.42 -2.02
C ALA A 40 6.47 -8.07 -0.63
N GLY A 41 7.47 -8.93 -0.46
CA GLY A 41 7.65 -9.72 0.75
C GLY A 41 6.50 -10.71 1.01
N GLN A 42 5.77 -10.53 2.12
CA GLN A 42 4.62 -11.34 2.49
C GLN A 42 3.32 -10.95 1.77
N SER A 43 3.29 -9.82 1.08
CA SER A 43 2.14 -9.36 0.30
C SER A 43 2.35 -9.59 -1.18
N ARG A 44 1.23 -9.74 -1.90
CA ARG A 44 1.18 -9.77 -3.36
C ARG A 44 0.63 -8.44 -3.88
N LEU A 45 1.13 -7.98 -5.01
CA LEU A 45 0.65 -6.77 -5.68
C LEU A 45 0.40 -7.09 -7.16
N THR A 46 -0.86 -7.00 -7.57
CA THR A 46 -1.29 -7.22 -8.95
C THR A 46 -1.65 -5.89 -9.60
N PHE A 47 -1.16 -5.70 -10.82
CA PHE A 47 -1.57 -4.62 -11.70
C PHE A 47 -2.38 -5.18 -12.86
N ILE A 48 -3.56 -4.61 -13.10
CA ILE A 48 -4.51 -5.01 -14.13
C ILE A 48 -4.60 -3.91 -15.18
N LYS A 49 -4.52 -4.27 -16.45
CA LYS A 49 -4.62 -3.30 -17.54
C LYS A 49 -5.98 -2.62 -17.56
N SER A 50 -5.96 -1.30 -17.64
CA SER A 50 -7.12 -0.43 -17.78
C SER A 50 -6.83 0.67 -18.79
N GLU A 51 -7.85 1.15 -19.50
CA GLU A 51 -7.72 2.33 -20.36
C GLU A 51 -7.71 3.63 -19.53
N ASN A 52 -8.12 3.55 -18.26
CA ASN A 52 -7.99 4.63 -17.30
C ASN A 52 -6.51 4.84 -16.91
N ARG A 53 -6.20 6.01 -16.34
CA ARG A 53 -4.89 6.33 -15.77
C ARG A 53 -5.04 6.59 -14.28
N PRO A 54 -5.38 5.54 -13.51
CA PRO A 54 -5.54 5.68 -12.07
C PRO A 54 -4.20 6.04 -11.43
N TYR A 55 -4.26 6.49 -10.19
CA TYR A 55 -3.08 6.50 -9.36
C TYR A 55 -3.47 6.25 -7.90
N TYR A 56 -2.52 5.71 -7.15
CA TYR A 56 -2.73 5.16 -5.82
C TYR A 56 -1.64 5.59 -4.85
N HIS A 57 -1.91 5.44 -3.57
CA HIS A 57 -0.88 5.45 -2.54
C HIS A 57 -0.67 4.02 -2.02
N VAL A 58 0.58 3.58 -1.98
CA VAL A 58 0.98 2.26 -1.48
C VAL A 58 2.24 2.41 -0.64
N CYS A 59 2.23 1.89 0.58
CA CYS A 59 3.38 1.88 1.47
C CYS A 59 3.95 0.48 1.61
N PHE A 60 5.25 0.35 1.35
CA PHE A 60 6.02 -0.87 1.56
C PHE A 60 6.84 -0.77 2.84
N ARG A 61 6.70 -1.78 3.71
CA ARG A 61 7.50 -1.86 4.93
C ARG A 61 8.79 -2.62 4.68
N THR A 62 9.87 -2.20 5.34
CA THR A 62 11.13 -2.93 5.40
C THR A 62 11.91 -2.58 6.68
N ASN A 63 13.11 -3.15 6.84
CA ASN A 63 14.03 -2.82 7.93
C ASN A 63 14.99 -1.67 7.56
N GLU A 64 15.77 -1.21 8.52
CA GLU A 64 16.74 -0.13 8.32
C GLU A 64 17.78 -0.43 7.22
N ARG A 65 18.32 -1.66 7.20
CA ARG A 65 19.41 -2.03 6.28
C ARG A 65 18.94 -1.99 4.82
N PHE A 66 17.79 -2.56 4.53
CA PHE A 66 17.23 -2.56 3.17
C PHE A 66 16.67 -1.18 2.79
N PHE A 67 16.12 -0.44 3.76
CA PHE A 67 15.73 0.96 3.55
C PHE A 67 16.91 1.78 3.02
N ASP A 68 18.05 1.76 3.71
CA ASP A 68 19.22 2.57 3.34
C ASP A 68 19.76 2.17 1.96
N LEU A 69 19.80 0.87 1.65
CA LEU A 69 20.20 0.35 0.33
C LEU A 69 19.28 0.83 -0.79
N MET A 70 17.96 0.75 -0.58
CA MET A 70 16.99 1.20 -1.58
C MET A 70 16.96 2.72 -1.71
N PHE A 71 17.11 3.44 -0.60
CA PHE A 71 17.15 4.90 -0.56
C PHE A 71 18.29 5.43 -1.44
N GLU A 72 19.51 4.92 -1.28
CA GLU A 72 20.66 5.30 -2.13
C GLU A 72 20.39 4.98 -3.61
N LYS A 73 19.81 3.81 -3.89
CA LYS A 73 19.53 3.38 -5.26
C LYS A 73 18.49 4.25 -5.97
N ILE A 74 17.49 4.75 -5.24
CA ILE A 74 16.37 5.51 -5.81
C ILE A 74 16.47 7.01 -5.54
N GLU A 75 17.58 7.49 -4.97
CA GLU A 75 17.77 8.87 -4.48
C GLU A 75 17.32 9.93 -5.49
N SER A 76 17.70 9.77 -6.77
CA SER A 76 17.34 10.67 -7.86
C SER A 76 15.83 10.76 -8.19
N SER A 77 15.03 9.81 -7.68
CA SER A 77 13.58 9.71 -7.90
C SER A 77 12.78 10.03 -6.63
N LEU A 78 13.45 10.35 -5.51
CA LEU A 78 12.78 10.66 -4.26
C LEU A 78 12.06 12.01 -4.32
N LEU A 79 10.88 12.04 -3.71
CA LEU A 79 10.03 13.22 -3.63
C LEU A 79 10.41 14.04 -2.39
N PRO A 80 10.80 15.30 -2.57
CA PRO A 80 11.08 16.17 -1.44
C PRO A 80 9.78 16.64 -0.78
N ASN A 81 9.83 16.87 0.53
CA ASN A 81 8.80 17.63 1.23
C ASN A 81 8.93 19.14 0.97
N GLU A 82 8.07 19.94 1.60
CA GLU A 82 8.05 21.41 1.48
C GLU A 82 9.38 22.09 1.88
N LYS A 83 10.23 21.41 2.65
CA LYS A 83 11.56 21.89 3.07
C LYS A 83 12.69 21.39 2.16
N GLY A 84 12.38 20.60 1.13
CA GLY A 84 13.38 19.98 0.26
C GLY A 84 13.96 18.68 0.80
N GLU A 85 13.44 18.14 1.92
CA GLU A 85 13.94 16.92 2.54
C GLU A 85 13.33 15.68 1.86
N VAL A 86 14.17 14.71 1.49
CA VAL A 86 13.76 13.44 0.84
C VAL A 86 13.75 12.25 1.80
N SER A 87 14.36 12.40 2.97
CA SER A 87 14.32 11.43 4.07
C SER A 87 13.51 12.04 5.21
N MET A 88 12.37 11.42 5.51
CA MET A 88 11.47 11.86 6.57
C MET A 88 11.52 10.87 7.73
N PHE A 89 11.01 11.29 8.88
CA PHE A 89 10.92 10.42 10.05
C PHE A 89 9.58 10.57 10.76
N TRP A 90 8.82 9.48 10.82
CA TRP A 90 7.63 9.35 11.65
C TRP A 90 7.49 7.93 12.19
N LYS A 91 7.94 7.74 13.44
CA LYS A 91 8.05 6.41 14.11
C LYS A 91 8.96 5.41 13.38
N GLY A 92 9.72 5.87 12.39
CA GLY A 92 10.62 5.12 11.51
C GLY A 92 11.03 6.00 10.32
N LYS A 93 12.09 5.62 9.61
CA LYS A 93 12.50 6.32 8.38
C LYS A 93 11.43 6.18 7.30
N GLN A 94 11.19 7.25 6.56
CA GLN A 94 10.23 7.32 5.46
C GLN A 94 10.86 7.97 4.24
N ALA A 95 10.50 7.48 3.05
CA ALA A 95 10.87 8.08 1.79
C ALA A 95 9.77 7.83 0.76
N TYR A 96 9.57 8.79 -0.14
CA TYR A 96 8.48 8.76 -1.11
C TYR A 96 9.02 8.87 -2.54
N PHE A 97 8.40 8.18 -3.48
CA PHE A 97 8.78 8.22 -4.89
C PHE A 97 7.59 7.85 -5.79
N HIS A 98 7.72 8.11 -7.08
CA HIS A 98 6.73 7.70 -8.07
C HIS A 98 7.15 6.44 -8.83
N ASP A 99 6.15 5.66 -9.20
CA ASP A 99 6.29 4.69 -10.29
C ASP A 99 5.96 5.34 -11.66
N PRO A 100 6.02 4.59 -12.78
CA PRO A 100 5.79 5.15 -14.11
C PRO A 100 4.40 5.75 -14.35
N GLU A 101 3.40 5.43 -13.51
CA GLU A 101 2.03 5.95 -13.64
C GLU A 101 1.72 7.02 -12.59
N GLY A 102 2.69 7.36 -11.75
CA GLY A 102 2.57 8.42 -10.76
C GLY A 102 1.84 7.97 -9.49
N ASN A 103 1.82 6.66 -9.20
CA ASN A 103 1.47 6.20 -7.86
C ASN A 103 2.43 6.82 -6.84
N VAL A 104 1.92 7.17 -5.66
CA VAL A 104 2.73 7.67 -4.55
C VAL A 104 3.15 6.47 -3.71
N LEU A 105 4.38 6.02 -3.94
CA LEU A 105 4.96 4.90 -3.22
C LEU A 105 5.70 5.43 -1.98
N GLU A 106 5.42 4.83 -0.83
CA GLU A 106 6.14 5.07 0.43
C GLU A 106 7.00 3.86 0.76
N MET A 107 8.23 4.11 1.18
CA MET A 107 9.07 3.14 1.87
C MET A 107 9.10 3.50 3.34
N LEU A 108 8.79 2.52 4.19
CA LEU A 108 8.65 2.71 5.63
C LEU A 108 9.53 1.72 6.40
N GLU A 109 10.49 2.26 7.14
CA GLU A 109 11.32 1.48 8.05
C GLU A 109 10.57 1.17 9.34
N ARG A 110 10.66 -0.08 9.78
CA ARG A 110 10.21 -0.51 11.11
C ARG A 110 11.19 -1.48 11.75
N LYS A 111 11.38 -1.32 13.06
CA LYS A 111 12.30 -2.12 13.89
C LYS A 111 11.83 -3.55 14.17
N ASP A 112 10.56 -3.85 13.97
CA ASP A 112 9.99 -5.19 14.14
C ASP A 112 10.20 -6.10 12.91
N VAL A 113 10.72 -5.55 11.80
CA VAL A 113 11.16 -6.32 10.64
C VAL A 113 12.52 -6.96 10.92
N PRO A 114 12.73 -8.27 10.61
CA PRO A 114 14.01 -8.95 10.84
C PRO A 114 15.19 -8.19 10.23
N ALA A 115 16.24 -7.93 11.02
CA ALA A 115 17.36 -7.08 10.62
C ALA A 115 18.26 -7.67 9.51
N ASP A 116 18.17 -8.98 9.28
CA ASP A 116 18.89 -9.72 8.24
C ASP A 116 18.13 -9.79 6.91
N LEU A 117 16.86 -9.37 6.88
CA LEU A 117 16.08 -9.24 5.65
C LEU A 117 16.74 -8.21 4.73
N LEU A 118 16.94 -8.57 3.46
CA LEU A 118 17.44 -7.68 2.41
C LEU A 118 16.40 -7.58 1.28
N ASP A 119 15.15 -7.36 1.67
CA ASP A 119 14.00 -7.32 0.78
C ASP A 119 12.86 -6.48 1.41
N TRP A 120 11.82 -6.22 0.63
CA TRP A 120 10.54 -5.73 1.12
C TRP A 120 9.92 -6.76 2.08
N PHE A 121 9.27 -6.29 3.14
CA PHE A 121 8.64 -7.17 4.13
C PHE A 121 7.17 -7.44 3.82
N ASP A 122 6.41 -6.40 3.51
CA ASP A 122 5.01 -6.44 3.08
C ASP A 122 4.57 -5.09 2.49
N VAL A 123 3.37 -5.08 1.90
CA VAL A 123 2.57 -3.86 1.78
C VAL A 123 1.93 -3.61 3.15
N ILE A 124 2.19 -2.47 3.75
CA ILE A 124 1.65 -2.12 5.07
C ILE A 124 0.50 -1.12 4.97
N GLU A 125 0.48 -0.25 3.96
CA GLU A 125 -0.60 0.73 3.80
C GLU A 125 -1.05 0.82 2.35
N VAL A 126 -2.37 1.02 2.16
CA VAL A 126 -2.98 1.29 0.85
C VAL A 126 -3.98 2.44 1.03
N GLY A 127 -3.89 3.46 0.17
CA GLY A 127 -4.82 4.57 0.14
C GLY A 127 -6.24 4.16 -0.26
N LEU A 128 -7.24 4.64 0.47
CA LEU A 128 -8.66 4.41 0.18
C LEU A 128 -9.44 5.74 0.23
N PRO A 129 -9.42 6.53 -0.85
CA PRO A 129 -10.12 7.82 -0.90
C PRO A 129 -11.64 7.68 -0.73
N CYS A 130 -12.28 8.63 -0.08
CA CYS A 130 -13.74 8.67 0.10
C CYS A 130 -14.22 10.10 0.40
N GLU A 131 -15.52 10.34 0.31
CA GLU A 131 -16.06 11.67 0.65
C GLU A 131 -16.20 11.89 2.17
N ASN A 132 -16.46 10.82 2.93
CA ASN A 132 -16.75 10.90 4.37
C ASN A 132 -15.95 9.87 5.19
N ILE A 133 -14.91 10.36 5.88
CA ILE A 133 -13.98 9.56 6.68
C ILE A 133 -14.69 8.75 7.77
N HIS A 134 -15.53 9.40 8.57
CA HIS A 134 -16.20 8.77 9.70
C HIS A 134 -17.18 7.68 9.25
N HIS A 135 -17.88 7.91 8.13
CA HIS A 135 -18.75 6.91 7.54
C HIS A 135 -17.95 5.70 7.08
N MET A 136 -16.90 5.92 6.28
CA MET A 136 -16.04 4.85 5.76
C MET A 136 -15.39 4.05 6.90
N GLN A 137 -14.84 4.69 7.93
CA GLN A 137 -14.27 3.97 9.08
C GLN A 137 -15.30 3.07 9.77
N LYS A 138 -16.54 3.55 9.92
CA LYS A 138 -17.62 2.76 10.52
C LYS A 138 -17.99 1.57 9.63
N GLU A 139 -18.06 1.76 8.31
CA GLU A 139 -18.33 0.66 7.37
C GLU A 139 -17.22 -0.39 7.40
N LEU A 140 -15.97 0.04 7.56
CA LEU A 140 -14.80 -0.82 7.61
C LEU A 140 -14.46 -1.36 9.01
N SER A 141 -15.30 -1.12 10.02
CA SER A 141 -15.00 -1.52 11.41
C SER A 141 -14.81 -3.03 11.59
N PHE A 142 -15.29 -3.84 10.63
CA PHE A 142 -15.05 -5.29 10.59
C PHE A 142 -13.58 -5.67 10.39
N LEU A 143 -12.71 -4.72 10.00
CA LEU A 143 -11.26 -4.89 9.89
C LEU A 143 -10.53 -4.88 11.25
N ASN A 144 -11.29 -4.81 12.35
CA ASN A 144 -10.77 -4.69 13.71
C ASN A 144 -9.89 -3.44 13.86
N ASP A 145 -10.48 -2.29 13.52
CA ASP A 145 -9.82 -1.00 13.58
C ASP A 145 -9.37 -0.67 15.01
N GLN A 146 -8.07 -0.50 15.20
CA GLN A 146 -7.45 -0.11 16.46
C GLN A 146 -7.09 1.37 16.51
N PHE A 147 -7.30 2.09 15.42
CA PHE A 147 -6.99 3.50 15.32
C PHE A 147 -8.23 4.35 15.57
N LEU A 148 -8.01 5.52 16.15
CA LEU A 148 -9.02 6.57 16.15
C LEU A 148 -8.87 7.37 14.84
N ALA A 149 -9.93 8.03 14.42
CA ALA A 149 -9.83 9.03 13.37
C ALA A 149 -8.75 10.05 13.74
N GLU A 150 -7.74 10.23 12.87
CA GLU A 150 -6.69 11.22 13.08
C GLU A 150 -7.23 12.64 12.79
N SER A 151 -8.15 12.77 11.82
CA SER A 151 -8.86 14.02 11.50
C SER A 151 -10.13 13.78 10.66
N ASP A 152 -10.89 14.85 10.37
CA ASP A 152 -12.01 14.83 9.42
C ASP A 152 -11.60 14.60 7.95
N THR A 153 -10.30 14.58 7.66
CA THR A 153 -9.76 14.46 6.30
C THR A 153 -8.95 13.19 6.06
N PHE A 154 -8.71 12.42 7.12
CA PHE A 154 -7.79 11.29 7.09
C PHE A 154 -7.93 10.42 8.35
N ALA A 155 -7.91 9.10 8.17
CA ALA A 155 -7.80 8.13 9.24
C ALA A 155 -7.13 6.83 8.76
N PHE A 156 -6.52 6.11 9.70
CA PHE A 156 -6.13 4.72 9.47
C PHE A 156 -7.29 3.80 9.87
N VAL A 157 -7.46 2.72 9.12
CA VAL A 157 -8.35 1.60 9.48
C VAL A 157 -7.54 0.31 9.45
N GLY A 158 -7.35 -0.31 10.62
CA GLY A 158 -6.57 -1.55 10.72
C GLY A 158 -5.81 -1.67 12.04
N ASP A 159 -4.58 -2.18 11.98
CA ASP A 159 -3.66 -2.18 13.12
C ASP A 159 -2.19 -2.03 12.70
N ASN A 160 -1.26 -2.18 13.64
CA ASN A 160 0.18 -2.02 13.37
C ASN A 160 0.77 -3.01 12.34
N ASN A 161 0.02 -4.04 11.93
CA ASN A 161 0.46 -4.98 10.90
C ASN A 161 0.00 -4.60 9.48
N GLY A 162 -0.84 -3.58 9.35
CA GLY A 162 -1.40 -3.14 8.09
C GLY A 162 -2.63 -2.25 8.28
N ALA A 163 -2.77 -1.23 7.44
CA ALA A 163 -3.86 -0.27 7.49
C ALA A 163 -4.36 0.12 6.08
N ALA A 164 -5.67 0.31 5.96
CA ALA A 164 -6.22 1.13 4.88
C ALA A 164 -6.13 2.59 5.31
N VAL A 165 -5.61 3.43 4.42
CA VAL A 165 -5.45 4.86 4.66
C VAL A 165 -6.65 5.57 4.08
N VAL A 166 -7.69 5.71 4.90
CA VAL A 166 -8.95 6.35 4.52
C VAL A 166 -8.71 7.85 4.44
N VAL A 167 -8.83 8.41 3.25
CA VAL A 167 -8.48 9.82 2.98
C VAL A 167 -9.65 10.53 2.32
N LYS A 168 -9.79 11.83 2.55
CA LYS A 168 -10.84 12.61 1.90
C LYS A 168 -10.44 12.81 0.45
N GLU A 169 -11.32 12.47 -0.49
CA GLU A 169 -11.07 12.70 -1.91
C GLU A 169 -10.65 14.16 -2.16
N GLY A 170 -9.65 14.34 -3.01
CA GLY A 170 -9.04 15.63 -3.31
C GLY A 170 -8.02 16.12 -2.28
N ARG A 171 -7.88 15.47 -1.11
CA ARG A 171 -6.76 15.75 -0.20
C ARG A 171 -5.46 15.23 -0.79
N ASP A 172 -4.42 16.04 -0.73
CA ASP A 172 -3.10 15.69 -1.26
C ASP A 172 -2.49 14.47 -0.54
N TRP A 173 -1.88 13.60 -1.33
CA TRP A 173 -0.96 12.60 -0.81
C TRP A 173 0.36 13.25 -0.49
N TYR A 174 0.77 13.23 0.78
CA TYR A 174 2.09 13.69 1.17
C TYR A 174 3.20 12.89 0.45
N PRO A 175 4.31 13.51 0.02
CA PRO A 175 4.65 14.94 0.05
C PRO A 175 4.23 15.70 -1.22
N THR A 176 3.34 15.13 -2.04
CA THR A 176 2.90 15.69 -3.31
C THR A 176 1.85 16.79 -3.12
N ALA A 177 1.59 17.54 -4.19
CA ALA A 177 0.43 18.45 -4.32
C ALA A 177 -0.65 17.84 -5.23
N ARG A 178 -0.77 16.50 -5.24
CA ARG A 178 -1.76 15.78 -6.05
C ARG A 178 -2.86 15.24 -5.14
N GLY A 179 -4.07 15.76 -5.32
CA GLY A 179 -5.26 15.37 -4.57
C GLY A 179 -5.70 13.95 -4.88
N SER A 180 -5.98 13.16 -3.84
CA SER A 180 -6.41 11.77 -3.93
C SER A 180 -7.65 11.58 -4.80
N GLU A 181 -7.70 10.49 -5.57
CA GLU A 181 -8.78 10.19 -6.52
C GLU A 181 -9.33 8.77 -6.26
N ILE A 182 -10.63 8.58 -6.47
CA ILE A 182 -11.29 7.28 -6.29
C ILE A 182 -11.10 6.43 -7.55
N HIS A 183 -10.36 5.33 -7.42
CA HIS A 183 -10.12 4.34 -8.48
C HIS A 183 -10.38 2.91 -7.98
N PRO A 184 -10.63 1.92 -8.85
CA PRO A 184 -10.87 0.54 -8.43
C PRO A 184 -9.71 -0.05 -7.62
N ILE A 185 -10.05 -0.70 -6.49
CA ILE A 185 -9.10 -1.38 -5.60
C ILE A 185 -9.73 -2.69 -5.10
N VAL A 186 -8.97 -3.79 -5.18
CA VAL A 186 -9.26 -5.00 -4.40
C VAL A 186 -8.20 -5.15 -3.32
N LEU A 187 -8.63 -5.19 -2.06
CA LEU A 187 -7.76 -5.33 -0.90
C LEU A 187 -8.07 -6.64 -0.17
N GLU A 188 -7.18 -7.62 -0.30
CA GLU A 188 -7.24 -8.84 0.48
C GLU A 188 -6.43 -8.71 1.77
N VAL A 189 -7.05 -9.04 2.90
CA VAL A 189 -6.45 -8.91 4.23
C VAL A 189 -6.69 -10.15 5.08
N GLU A 190 -5.82 -10.36 6.07
CA GLU A 190 -6.03 -11.38 7.08
C GLU A 190 -6.97 -10.88 8.20
N GLY A 191 -7.94 -11.72 8.57
CA GLY A 191 -8.84 -11.46 9.70
C GLY A 191 -9.42 -12.73 10.33
N GLU A 192 -10.47 -12.57 11.14
CA GLU A 192 -11.03 -13.66 11.97
C GLU A 192 -12.00 -14.59 11.22
N ILE A 193 -12.66 -14.07 10.18
CA ILE A 193 -13.64 -14.76 9.36
C ILE A 193 -13.34 -14.56 7.88
N ASN A 194 -13.85 -15.48 7.04
CA ASN A 194 -13.89 -15.22 5.61
C ASN A 194 -15.05 -14.26 5.33
N LEU A 195 -14.77 -13.14 4.67
CA LEU A 195 -15.75 -12.13 4.32
C LEU A 195 -15.35 -11.51 2.97
N GLU A 196 -16.32 -11.23 2.12
CA GLU A 196 -16.16 -10.34 0.97
C GLU A 196 -17.09 -9.16 1.18
N TYR A 197 -16.51 -7.97 1.26
CA TYR A 197 -17.22 -6.70 1.34
C TYR A 197 -17.03 -5.96 0.02
N ARG A 198 -18.13 -5.52 -0.59
CA ARG A 198 -18.11 -4.62 -1.74
C ARG A 198 -18.73 -3.32 -1.29
N HIS A 199 -17.99 -2.23 -1.44
CA HIS A 199 -18.51 -0.92 -1.08
C HIS A 199 -19.69 -0.56 -2.00
N ALA A 200 -20.72 0.07 -1.45
CA ALA A 200 -21.95 0.36 -2.19
C ALA A 200 -21.75 1.44 -3.27
N GLU A 201 -20.93 2.44 -2.97
CA GLU A 201 -20.71 3.62 -3.83
C GLU A 201 -19.34 3.59 -4.55
N TYR A 202 -18.25 3.38 -3.82
CA TYR A 202 -16.90 3.36 -4.38
C TYR A 202 -16.52 1.99 -4.97
N PRO A 203 -15.59 1.93 -5.95
CA PRO A 203 -15.18 0.69 -6.62
C PRO A 203 -14.19 -0.13 -5.77
N TYR A 204 -14.52 -0.34 -4.50
CA TYR A 204 -13.68 -1.06 -3.54
C TYR A 204 -14.26 -2.43 -3.22
N THR A 205 -13.41 -3.43 -3.29
CA THR A 205 -13.69 -4.77 -2.76
C THR A 205 -12.66 -5.10 -1.69
N ILE A 206 -13.13 -5.52 -0.51
CA ILE A 206 -12.27 -5.95 0.59
C ILE A 206 -12.57 -7.41 0.87
N VAL A 207 -11.54 -8.25 0.75
CA VAL A 207 -11.65 -9.69 0.99
C VAL A 207 -10.89 -10.02 2.26
N VAL A 208 -11.62 -10.39 3.31
CA VAL A 208 -11.01 -10.90 4.54
C VAL A 208 -10.82 -12.41 4.39
N LYS A 209 -9.57 -12.87 4.52
CA LYS A 209 -9.23 -14.29 4.61
C LYS A 209 -9.02 -14.64 6.07
N LYS A 210 -9.69 -15.69 6.53
CA LYS A 210 -9.52 -16.21 7.88
C LYS A 210 -8.07 -16.62 8.13
N ARG A 211 -7.46 -16.08 9.19
CA ARG A 211 -6.15 -16.50 9.67
C ARG A 211 -6.14 -18.01 9.89
N LYS A 212 -5.25 -18.72 9.20
CA LYS A 212 -5.01 -20.13 9.49
C LYS A 212 -4.36 -20.19 10.87
N LYS A 213 -4.94 -20.95 11.81
CA LYS A 213 -4.25 -21.23 13.07
C LYS A 213 -2.93 -21.90 12.73
N SER A 214 -1.81 -21.24 13.02
CA SER A 214 -0.51 -21.88 12.95
C SER A 214 -0.59 -23.14 13.79
N ALA A 215 -0.34 -24.31 13.19
CA ALA A 215 -0.14 -25.52 13.95
C ALA A 215 0.99 -25.19 14.92
N LYS A 216 0.71 -25.21 16.24
CA LYS A 216 1.77 -25.16 17.24
C LYS A 216 2.72 -26.30 16.88
N LEU A 217 3.95 -25.99 16.45
CA LEU A 217 5.01 -26.96 16.60
C LEU A 217 5.13 -27.21 18.10
N LEU A 218 4.71 -28.41 18.50
CA LEU A 218 4.96 -28.98 19.82
C LEU A 218 6.45 -29.31 19.96
#